data_AF-A0AB34ITD3-F1
#
_entry.id   AF-A0AB34ITD3-F1
#
_cell.length_a   1.000
_cell.length_b   1.000
_cell.length_c   1.000
_cell.angle_alpha   90.00
_cell.angle_beta   90.00
_cell.angle_gamma   90.00
#
_symmetry.space_group_name_H-M   'P 1'
#
loop_
_entity.id
_entity.type
_entity.pdbx_description
1 polymer ?
#
loop_
_entity_poly.entity_id
_entity_poly.type
_entity_poly.pdbx_seq_one_letter_code
_entity_poly.pdbx_strand_id
1 'polypeptide(L)'
;MLLIFLDIDGVICCNKRSELEVAKLVQLQRVVRTTGARVVLSSDWRRYPALRVRVFATLSSLGILCLGCTPVHLSSLRARPMEILDWLSMQGAQASSLKNWIAIDDRCLVDELGGSRLRGRCVRTIFSEGLTPERADECIHLLCNPHNYLDKVPAARPPSISMSTLLEDISLGALSPALQQKLLQQSAVF
;
A
#
# COMPACT_ATOMS: atom_id res chain seq x y z
N MET A 1 11.83 13.39 -5.40
CA MET A 1 11.91 11.93 -5.60
C MET A 1 10.50 11.38 -5.79
N LEU A 2 10.32 10.50 -6.77
CA LEU A 2 9.08 9.75 -6.98
C LEU A 2 9.26 8.32 -6.47
N LEU A 3 8.21 7.73 -5.88
CA LEU A 3 8.29 6.38 -5.32
C LEU A 3 7.18 5.45 -5.83
N ILE A 4 7.52 4.17 -5.92
CA ILE A 4 6.61 3.06 -6.18
C ILE A 4 6.70 2.10 -4.99
N PHE A 5 5.60 1.91 -4.28
CA PHE A 5 5.42 0.80 -3.36
C PHE A 5 4.91 -0.40 -4.17
N LEU A 6 5.74 -1.44 -4.27
CA LEU A 6 5.52 -2.53 -5.21
C LEU A 6 5.13 -3.82 -4.48
N ASP A 7 3.96 -4.38 -4.78
CA ASP A 7 3.69 -5.80 -4.54
C ASP A 7 4.31 -6.66 -5.65
N ILE A 8 4.47 -7.95 -5.37
CA ILE A 8 5.05 -8.95 -6.28
C ILE A 8 3.96 -9.85 -6.83
N ASP A 9 3.27 -10.57 -5.96
CA ASP A 9 2.18 -11.45 -6.34
C ASP A 9 1.04 -10.62 -6.94
N GLY A 10 0.48 -11.10 -8.05
CA GLY A 10 -0.55 -10.37 -8.75
C GLY A 10 -0.08 -9.13 -9.52
N VAL A 11 1.19 -8.72 -9.42
CA VAL A 11 1.73 -7.53 -10.12
C VAL A 11 2.82 -7.89 -11.12
N ILE A 12 3.93 -8.48 -10.66
CA ILE A 12 5.04 -8.96 -11.51
C ILE A 12 5.25 -10.48 -11.43
N CYS A 13 4.45 -11.16 -10.62
CA CYS A 13 4.38 -12.60 -10.45
C CYS A 13 2.91 -13.04 -10.41
N CYS A 14 2.40 -13.56 -11.52
CA CYS A 14 1.00 -13.97 -11.70
C CYS A 14 0.87 -15.45 -12.10
N ASN A 15 1.98 -16.19 -12.08
CA ASN A 15 2.04 -17.60 -12.45
C ASN A 15 2.12 -18.50 -11.21
N LYS A 16 1.79 -19.78 -11.41
CA LYS A 16 1.79 -20.80 -10.34
C LYS A 16 3.19 -21.22 -9.86
N ARG A 17 4.25 -20.78 -10.54
CA ARG A 17 5.65 -21.16 -10.24
C ARG A 17 6.33 -20.15 -9.32
N SER A 18 5.64 -19.08 -8.93
CA SER A 18 6.20 -17.96 -8.18
C SER A 18 7.44 -17.39 -8.89
N GLU A 19 7.37 -17.25 -10.22
CA GLU A 19 8.42 -16.68 -11.05
C GLU A 19 8.12 -15.22 -11.40
N LEU A 20 9.15 -14.37 -11.36
CA LEU A 20 9.01 -12.99 -11.83
C LEU A 20 8.95 -13.00 -13.36
N GLU A 21 7.89 -12.42 -13.94
CA GLU A 21 7.61 -12.55 -15.36
C GLU A 21 8.22 -11.41 -16.17
N VAL A 22 8.96 -11.77 -17.22
CA VAL A 22 9.71 -10.83 -18.07
C VAL A 22 8.82 -9.72 -18.63
N ALA A 23 7.62 -10.04 -19.14
CA ALA A 23 6.73 -9.04 -19.72
C ALA A 23 6.31 -7.96 -18.71
N LYS A 24 6.04 -8.35 -17.46
CA LYS A 24 5.63 -7.44 -16.37
C LYS A 24 6.82 -6.64 -15.85
N LEU A 25 8.00 -7.26 -15.79
CA LEU A 25 9.27 -6.59 -15.46
C LEU A 25 9.64 -5.51 -16.50
N VAL A 26 9.42 -5.77 -17.79
CA VAL A 26 9.61 -4.77 -18.85
C VAL A 26 8.70 -3.55 -18.63
N GLN A 27 7.44 -3.77 -18.24
CA GLN A 27 6.54 -2.66 -17.90
C GLN A 27 7.00 -1.89 -16.67
N LEU A 28 7.42 -2.57 -15.60
CA LEU A 28 7.96 -1.90 -14.42
C LEU A 28 9.21 -1.07 -14.75
N GLN A 29 10.13 -1.64 -15.56
CA GLN A 29 11.31 -0.92 -16.03
C GLN A 29 10.91 0.31 -16.87
N ARG A 30 9.89 0.20 -17.73
CA ARG A 30 9.35 1.33 -18.49
C ARG A 30 8.86 2.44 -17.57
N VAL A 31 8.06 2.13 -16.55
CA VAL A 31 7.58 3.11 -15.56
C VAL A 31 8.75 3.81 -14.87
N VAL A 32 9.71 3.04 -14.36
CA VAL A 32 10.88 3.56 -13.65
C VAL A 32 11.75 4.44 -14.55
N ARG A 33 12.07 4.00 -15.78
CA ARG A 33 12.90 4.78 -16.72
C ARG A 33 12.22 6.07 -17.16
N THR A 34 10.90 6.04 -17.33
CA THR A 34 10.13 7.22 -17.78
C THR A 34 9.99 8.26 -16.66
N THR A 35 9.80 7.81 -15.43
CA THR A 35 9.48 8.70 -14.30
C THR A 35 10.72 9.05 -13.44
N GLY A 36 11.77 8.23 -13.49
CA GLY A 36 12.87 8.29 -12.52
C GLY A 36 12.45 7.85 -11.11
N ALA A 37 11.31 7.16 -10.97
CA ALA A 37 10.84 6.67 -9.67
C ALA A 37 11.75 5.58 -9.10
N ARG A 38 11.81 5.50 -7.77
CA ARG A 38 12.50 4.42 -7.05
C ARG A 38 11.49 3.48 -6.42
N VAL A 39 11.89 2.23 -6.20
CA VAL A 39 11.01 1.19 -5.67
C VAL A 39 11.21 1.01 -4.17
N VAL A 40 10.12 0.78 -3.45
CA VAL A 40 10.10 0.22 -2.10
C VAL A 40 9.30 -1.08 -2.17
N LEU A 41 9.90 -2.18 -1.71
CA LEU A 41 9.23 -3.47 -1.71
C LEU A 41 8.11 -3.48 -0.65
N SER A 42 6.89 -3.67 -1.11
CA SER A 42 5.68 -3.66 -0.31
C SER A 42 4.87 -4.92 -0.61
N SER A 43 5.48 -6.09 -0.32
CA SER A 43 4.97 -7.43 -0.65
C SER A 43 5.25 -8.41 0.46
N ASP A 44 4.45 -9.46 0.62
CA ASP A 44 4.73 -10.52 1.60
C ASP A 44 6.02 -11.29 1.30
N TRP A 45 6.53 -11.23 0.07
CA TRP A 45 7.85 -11.74 -0.29
C TRP A 45 8.98 -11.15 0.57
N ARG A 46 8.82 -9.93 1.09
CA ARG A 46 9.82 -9.28 1.97
C ARG A 46 10.05 -10.01 3.29
N ARG A 47 9.08 -10.84 3.72
CA ARG A 47 9.15 -11.65 4.96
C ARG A 47 10.14 -12.81 4.83
N TYR A 48 10.48 -13.22 3.59
CA TYR A 48 11.33 -14.37 3.32
C TYR A 48 12.67 -13.91 2.72
N PRO A 49 13.81 -14.13 3.40
CA PRO A 49 15.12 -13.63 2.93
C PRO A 49 15.46 -14.04 1.49
N ALA A 50 15.20 -15.28 1.11
CA ALA A 50 15.49 -15.79 -0.23
C ALA A 50 14.67 -15.07 -1.31
N LEU A 51 13.37 -14.85 -1.08
CA LEU A 51 12.49 -14.15 -2.02
C LEU A 51 12.87 -12.66 -2.12
N ARG A 52 13.19 -12.03 -0.99
CA ARG A 52 13.68 -10.65 -0.97
C ARG A 52 14.98 -10.49 -1.78
N VAL A 53 15.95 -11.39 -1.59
CA VAL A 53 17.21 -11.39 -2.36
C VAL A 53 16.93 -11.55 -3.86
N ARG A 54 16.03 -12.48 -4.23
CA ARG A 54 15.63 -12.69 -5.62
C ARG A 54 15.04 -11.42 -6.25
N VAL A 55 14.12 -10.76 -5.56
CA VAL A 55 13.50 -9.51 -6.04
C VAL A 55 14.56 -8.43 -6.20
N PHE A 56 15.40 -8.20 -5.20
CA PHE A 56 16.43 -7.17 -5.24
C PHE A 56 17.46 -7.40 -6.35
N ALA A 57 17.93 -8.65 -6.52
CA ALA A 57 18.83 -9.00 -7.60
C ALA A 57 18.19 -8.75 -8.98
N THR A 58 16.91 -9.14 -9.14
CA THR A 58 16.18 -8.94 -10.39
C THR A 58 15.99 -7.46 -10.70
N LEU A 59 15.51 -6.66 -9.74
CA LEU A 59 15.35 -5.21 -9.94
C LEU A 59 16.69 -4.53 -10.24
N SER A 60 17.75 -4.89 -9.53
CA SER A 60 19.10 -4.36 -9.76
C SER A 60 19.61 -4.67 -11.18
N SER A 61 19.39 -5.90 -11.67
CA SER A 61 19.77 -6.30 -13.03
C SER A 61 19.07 -5.50 -14.13
N LEU A 62 17.92 -4.89 -13.81
CA LEU A 62 17.15 -4.02 -14.70
C LEU A 62 17.49 -2.52 -14.52
N GLY A 63 18.45 -2.19 -13.65
CA GLY A 63 18.79 -0.81 -13.30
C GLY A 63 17.74 -0.11 -12.42
N ILE A 64 16.87 -0.88 -11.75
CA ILE A 64 15.82 -0.35 -10.88
C ILE A 64 16.35 -0.29 -9.44
N LEU A 65 16.46 0.92 -8.89
CA LEU A 65 16.89 1.12 -7.51
C LEU A 65 15.75 0.83 -6.53
N CYS A 66 15.95 -0.18 -5.67
CA CYS A 66 15.07 -0.50 -4.55
C CYS A 66 15.65 0.07 -3.24
N LEU A 67 14.90 0.93 -2.56
CA LEU A 67 15.36 1.63 -1.34
C LEU A 67 15.23 0.79 -0.06
N GLY A 68 14.57 -0.36 -0.14
CA GLY A 68 14.33 -1.24 0.99
C GLY A 68 12.95 -1.87 0.91
N CYS A 69 12.37 -2.15 2.09
CA CYS A 69 11.04 -2.73 2.21
C CYS A 69 10.20 -1.93 3.20
N THR A 70 8.87 -1.99 3.07
CA THR A 70 7.96 -1.54 4.12
C THR A 70 8.10 -2.40 5.38
N PRO A 71 7.81 -1.86 6.59
CA PRO A 71 7.76 -2.65 7.81
C PRO A 71 6.76 -3.80 7.70
N VAL A 72 6.89 -4.78 8.59
CA VAL A 72 5.98 -5.91 8.67
C VAL A 72 5.09 -5.72 9.88
N HIS A 73 3.78 -5.55 9.65
CA HIS A 73 2.82 -5.56 10.74
C HIS A 73 2.43 -7.01 11.02
N LEU A 74 2.46 -7.39 12.31
CA LEU A 74 2.08 -8.73 12.77
C LEU A 74 0.57 -8.85 13.02
N SER A 75 -0.22 -7.82 12.71
CA SER A 75 -1.68 -7.89 12.89
C SER A 75 -2.29 -8.92 11.93
N SER A 76 -3.34 -9.59 12.38
CA SER A 76 -4.17 -10.49 11.57
C SER A 76 -4.96 -9.76 10.47
N LEU A 77 -4.94 -8.43 10.47
CA LEU A 77 -5.64 -7.59 9.53
C LEU A 77 -4.77 -7.29 8.30
N ARG A 78 -5.43 -7.18 7.15
CA ARG A 78 -4.84 -6.66 5.92
C ARG A 78 -4.37 -5.21 6.14
N ALA A 79 -3.07 -5.03 6.39
CA ALA A 79 -2.48 -3.79 6.90
C ALA A 79 -1.45 -3.15 5.94
N ARG A 80 -1.42 -3.55 4.67
CA ARG A 80 -0.46 -3.03 3.67
C ARG A 80 -0.47 -1.49 3.58
N PRO A 81 -1.62 -0.80 3.65
CA PRO A 81 -1.62 0.66 3.67
C PRO A 81 -0.91 1.25 4.89
N MET A 82 -1.11 0.68 6.09
CA MET A 82 -0.44 1.15 7.30
C MET A 82 1.08 0.97 7.18
N GLU A 83 1.54 -0.16 6.66
CA GLU A 83 2.97 -0.42 6.46
C GLU A 83 3.60 0.61 5.50
N ILE A 84 2.89 1.00 4.44
CA ILE A 84 3.32 2.06 3.52
C ILE A 84 3.39 3.41 4.24
N LEU A 85 2.35 3.77 4.99
CA LEU A 85 2.28 5.03 5.74
C LEU A 85 3.37 5.14 6.81
N ASP A 86 3.69 4.04 7.47
CA ASP A 86 4.75 3.99 8.47
C ASP A 86 6.13 4.09 7.80
N TRP A 87 6.34 3.42 6.66
CA TRP A 87 7.57 3.61 5.90
C TRP A 87 7.77 5.08 5.49
N LEU A 88 6.69 5.75 5.06
CA LEU A 88 6.70 7.17 4.68
C LEU A 88 7.02 8.07 5.89
N SER A 89 6.45 7.80 7.06
CA SER A 89 6.69 8.59 8.27
C SER A 89 8.14 8.46 8.76
N MET A 90 8.73 7.25 8.62
CA MET A 90 10.13 6.98 8.99
C MET A 90 11.16 7.72 8.11
N GLN A 91 10.77 8.23 6.94
CA GLN A 91 11.71 8.98 6.08
C GLN A 91 12.10 10.36 6.67
N GLY A 92 11.36 10.87 7.66
CA GLY A 92 11.72 12.09 8.39
C GLY A 92 12.05 13.28 7.47
N ALA A 93 13.25 13.86 7.62
CA ALA A 93 13.71 15.00 6.81
C ALA A 93 13.73 14.71 5.29
N GLN A 94 13.92 13.44 4.88
CA GLN A 94 13.88 13.03 3.48
C GLN A 94 12.46 13.09 2.89
N ALA A 95 11.41 13.14 3.73
CA ALA A 95 10.03 13.29 3.28
C ALA A 95 9.83 14.61 2.50
N SER A 96 10.58 15.67 2.83
CA SER A 96 10.56 16.94 2.08
C SER A 96 10.99 16.79 0.61
N SER A 97 11.79 15.77 0.30
CA SER A 97 12.22 15.46 -1.06
C SER A 97 11.20 14.61 -1.83
N LEU A 98 10.22 14.01 -1.16
CA LEU A 98 9.19 13.17 -1.79
C LEU A 98 8.19 14.06 -2.53
N LYS A 99 8.25 14.00 -3.86
CA LYS A 99 7.37 14.79 -4.74
C LYS A 99 6.01 14.11 -4.90
N ASN A 100 6.02 12.79 -5.09
CA ASN A 100 4.82 11.99 -5.29
C ASN A 100 5.14 10.49 -5.15
N TRP A 101 4.11 9.66 -4.98
CA TRP A 101 4.26 8.21 -4.89
C TRP A 101 2.99 7.48 -5.26
N ILE A 102 3.13 6.21 -5.66
CA ILE A 102 2.01 5.28 -5.90
C ILE A 102 2.28 3.93 -5.23
N ALA A 103 1.21 3.17 -5.00
CA ALA A 103 1.25 1.75 -4.67
C ALA A 103 0.70 0.93 -5.85
N ILE A 104 1.43 -0.11 -6.27
CA ILE A 104 1.00 -1.05 -7.31
C ILE A 104 0.76 -2.39 -6.64
N ASP A 105 -0.48 -2.87 -6.69
CA ASP A 105 -0.96 -4.02 -5.92
C ASP A 105 -2.16 -4.66 -6.64
N ASP A 106 -2.42 -5.95 -6.47
CA ASP A 106 -3.63 -6.59 -7.01
C ASP A 106 -4.83 -6.46 -6.04
N ARG A 107 -4.54 -6.22 -4.76
CA ARG A 107 -5.54 -6.04 -3.71
C ARG A 107 -6.15 -4.65 -3.80
N CYS A 108 -7.38 -4.53 -3.29
CA CYS A 108 -8.02 -3.23 -3.12
C CYS A 108 -7.49 -2.55 -1.85
N LEU A 109 -6.31 -1.91 -1.94
CA LEU A 109 -5.66 -1.30 -0.77
C LEU A 109 -6.50 -0.20 -0.11
N VAL A 110 -7.41 0.45 -0.83
CA VAL A 110 -8.27 1.50 -0.28
C VAL A 110 -9.28 0.94 0.74
N ASP A 111 -9.64 -0.34 0.62
CA ASP A 111 -10.60 -1.03 1.50
C ASP A 111 -9.93 -1.67 2.73
N GLU A 112 -8.60 -1.56 2.83
CA GLU A 112 -7.82 -2.12 3.93
C GLU A 112 -7.61 -1.11 5.07
N LEU A 113 -7.07 -1.57 6.20
CA LEU A 113 -6.78 -0.70 7.33
C LEU A 113 -5.78 0.39 6.92
N GLY A 114 -6.17 1.66 7.05
CA GLY A 114 -5.39 2.81 6.61
C GLY A 114 -5.55 3.17 5.12
N GLY A 115 -6.32 2.39 4.36
CA GLY A 115 -6.47 2.49 2.91
C GLY A 115 -7.07 3.80 2.40
N SER A 116 -7.91 4.47 3.19
CA SER A 116 -8.51 5.77 2.83
C SER A 116 -7.45 6.84 2.51
N ARG A 117 -6.26 6.76 3.12
CA ARG A 117 -5.14 7.69 2.90
C ARG A 117 -4.37 7.41 1.60
N LEU A 118 -4.58 6.25 1.00
CA LEU A 118 -3.97 5.82 -0.27
C LEU A 118 -4.87 6.15 -1.48
N ARG A 119 -6.05 6.74 -1.26
CA ARG A 119 -7.00 7.08 -2.32
C ARG A 119 -6.34 8.00 -3.36
N GLY A 120 -6.46 7.64 -4.63
CA GLY A 120 -5.80 8.34 -5.75
C GLY A 120 -4.30 8.08 -5.88
N ARG A 121 -3.74 7.15 -5.11
CA ARG A 121 -2.33 6.74 -5.16
C ARG A 121 -2.15 5.24 -5.39
N CYS A 122 -3.22 4.51 -5.68
CA CYS A 122 -3.15 3.08 -5.95
C CYS A 122 -3.39 2.81 -7.44
N VAL A 123 -2.52 2.02 -8.04
CA VAL A 123 -2.78 1.37 -9.32
C VAL A 123 -3.08 -0.09 -9.03
N ARG A 124 -4.36 -0.44 -9.12
CA ARG A 124 -4.80 -1.82 -8.92
C ARG A 124 -4.61 -2.63 -10.18
N THR A 125 -3.97 -3.78 -10.04
CA THR A 125 -3.83 -4.79 -11.09
C THR A 125 -4.87 -5.91 -10.91
N ILE A 126 -5.04 -6.74 -11.94
CA ILE A 126 -5.81 -7.98 -11.84
C ILE A 126 -4.81 -9.10 -11.54
N PHE A 127 -5.05 -9.90 -10.50
CA PHE A 127 -4.10 -10.92 -10.03
C PHE A 127 -3.56 -11.85 -11.14
N SER A 128 -4.39 -12.24 -12.11
CA SER A 128 -3.98 -13.11 -13.23
C SER A 128 -3.25 -12.39 -14.36
N GLU A 129 -3.36 -11.07 -14.47
CA GLU A 129 -2.83 -10.27 -15.58
C GLU A 129 -1.58 -9.48 -15.17
N GLY A 130 -1.57 -8.94 -13.96
CA GLY A 130 -0.51 -8.13 -13.38
C GLY A 130 -0.33 -6.77 -14.03
N LEU A 131 0.92 -6.32 -14.09
CA LEU A 131 1.29 -5.02 -14.63
C LEU A 131 1.27 -5.05 -16.17
N THR A 132 0.11 -4.79 -16.73
CA THR A 132 -0.10 -4.62 -18.17
C THR A 132 0.45 -3.28 -18.67
N PRO A 133 0.59 -3.06 -19.99
CA PRO A 133 0.94 -1.77 -20.56
C PRO A 133 0.02 -0.63 -20.09
N GLU A 134 -1.29 -0.86 -20.05
CA GLU A 134 -2.30 0.13 -19.66
C GLU A 134 -2.15 0.51 -18.18
N ARG A 135 -1.91 -0.47 -17.31
CA ARG A 135 -1.64 -0.22 -15.89
C ARG A 135 -0.32 0.55 -15.71
N ALA A 136 0.70 0.27 -16.52
CA ALA A 136 1.95 1.01 -16.50
C ALA A 136 1.79 2.46 -17.00
N ASP A 137 0.93 2.72 -17.98
CA ASP A 137 0.59 4.09 -18.41
C ASP A 137 -0.11 4.85 -17.28
N GLU A 138 -1.03 4.21 -16.56
CA GLU A 138 -1.67 4.77 -15.38
C GLU A 138 -0.64 5.11 -14.29
N CYS A 139 0.33 4.22 -14.03
CA CYS A 139 1.43 4.48 -13.10
C CYS A 139 2.22 5.74 -13.48
N ILE A 140 2.61 5.85 -14.75
CA ILE A 140 3.37 7.01 -15.27
C ILE A 140 2.54 8.29 -15.13
N HIS A 141 1.25 8.22 -15.49
CA HIS A 141 0.35 9.37 -15.38
C HIS A 141 0.24 9.87 -13.93
N LEU A 142 -0.05 8.97 -12.99
CA LEU A 142 -0.20 9.32 -11.58
C LEU A 142 1.10 9.85 -10.98
N LEU A 143 2.25 9.27 -11.32
CA LEU A 143 3.55 9.71 -10.82
C LEU A 143 3.93 11.10 -11.31
N CYS A 144 3.70 11.40 -12.60
CA CYS A 144 4.05 12.68 -13.19
C CYS A 144 3.01 13.79 -12.96
N ASN A 145 1.75 13.46 -12.66
CA ASN A 145 0.65 14.43 -12.53
C ASN A 145 -0.11 14.31 -11.19
N PRO A 146 0.54 14.59 -10.04
CA PRO A 146 -0.04 14.40 -8.70
C PRO A 146 -1.34 15.19 -8.44
N HIS A 147 -1.54 16.32 -9.11
CA HIS A 147 -2.61 17.26 -8.79
C HIS A 147 -3.96 16.96 -9.47
N ASN A 148 -4.02 16.07 -10.46
CA ASN A 148 -5.23 15.89 -11.27
C ASN A 148 -6.23 14.83 -10.75
N TYR A 149 -5.87 14.05 -9.71
CA TYR A 149 -6.70 12.92 -9.27
C TYR A 149 -7.42 13.17 -7.93
N LEU A 150 -6.86 13.97 -7.01
CA LEU A 150 -7.52 14.26 -5.72
C LEU A 150 -8.76 15.16 -5.88
N ASP A 151 -8.80 16.00 -6.91
CA ASP A 151 -9.93 16.91 -7.18
C ASP A 151 -11.11 16.21 -7.89
N LYS A 152 -10.90 15.00 -8.43
CA LYS A 152 -11.93 14.25 -9.19
C LYS A 152 -12.61 13.15 -8.40
N VAL A 153 -12.14 12.84 -7.19
CA VAL A 153 -12.79 11.84 -6.34
C VAL A 153 -13.71 12.57 -5.38
N PRO A 154 -15.05 12.39 -5.47
CA PRO A 154 -15.95 12.93 -4.47
C PRO A 154 -15.47 12.46 -3.10
N ALA A 155 -15.39 13.38 -2.14
CA ALA A 155 -15.13 13.01 -0.76
C ALA A 155 -16.19 11.96 -0.36
N ALA A 156 -15.82 10.69 -0.35
CA ALA A 156 -16.71 9.66 0.16
C ALA A 156 -17.10 10.09 1.57
N ARG A 157 -18.41 10.21 1.81
CA ARG A 157 -18.92 10.39 3.17
C ARG A 157 -18.24 9.34 4.04
N PRO A 158 -17.71 9.70 5.22
CA PRO A 158 -17.29 8.69 6.17
C PRO A 158 -18.49 7.74 6.37
N PRO A 159 -18.26 6.41 6.40
CA PRO A 159 -19.34 5.52 6.79
C PRO A 159 -19.87 6.04 8.13
N SER A 160 -21.17 6.32 8.20
CA SER A 160 -21.86 6.59 9.44
C SER A 160 -21.86 5.28 10.23
N ILE A 161 -20.74 4.96 10.87
CA ILE A 161 -20.67 3.88 11.82
C ILE A 161 -21.46 4.37 13.02
N SER A 162 -22.62 3.76 13.26
CA SER A 162 -23.38 4.00 14.48
C SER A 162 -22.50 3.61 15.68
N MET A 163 -22.49 4.44 16.72
CA MET A 163 -21.82 4.12 18.00
C MET A 163 -22.29 2.78 18.59
N SER A 164 -23.48 2.31 18.22
CA SER A 164 -23.97 0.99 18.63
C SER A 164 -23.17 -0.17 18.04
N THR A 165 -22.63 -0.04 16.82
CA THR A 165 -21.88 -1.10 16.14
C THR A 165 -20.44 -1.25 16.65
N LEU A 166 -19.88 -0.19 17.25
CA LEU A 166 -18.54 -0.21 17.85
C LEU A 166 -18.50 -0.87 19.24
N LEU A 167 -19.65 -1.06 19.88
CA LEU A 167 -19.75 -1.59 21.24
C LEU A 167 -20.03 -3.10 21.29
N GLU A 168 -20.44 -3.73 20.18
CA GLU A 168 -20.74 -5.17 20.14
C GLU A 168 -19.48 -6.05 20.06
N ASP A 169 -18.37 -5.53 19.53
CA ASP A 169 -17.12 -6.31 19.32
C ASP A 169 -16.07 -6.17 20.44
N ILE A 170 -16.33 -5.35 21.46
CA ILE A 170 -15.41 -5.19 22.59
C ILE A 170 -15.88 -6.08 23.74
N SER A 171 -15.26 -7.26 23.86
CA SER A 171 -15.34 -8.01 25.12
C SER A 171 -14.78 -7.12 26.24
N LEU A 172 -15.63 -6.79 27.22
CA LEU A 172 -15.33 -5.89 28.35
C LEU A 172 -14.02 -6.24 29.08
N GLY A 173 -13.55 -7.48 29.00
CA GLY A 173 -12.27 -7.93 29.58
C GLY A 173 -11.01 -7.37 28.92
N ALA A 174 -11.09 -6.76 27.74
CA ALA A 174 -9.93 -6.20 27.01
C ALA A 174 -9.72 -4.69 27.23
N LEU A 175 -10.65 -4.01 27.91
CA LEU A 175 -10.58 -2.58 28.17
C LEU A 175 -9.84 -2.27 29.47
N SER A 176 -9.10 -1.15 29.48
CA SER A 176 -8.52 -0.65 30.72
C SER A 176 -9.63 -0.24 31.71
N PRO A 177 -9.37 -0.32 33.03
CA PRO A 177 -10.35 0.05 34.06
C PRO A 177 -10.90 1.48 33.89
N ALA A 178 -10.06 2.39 33.40
CA ALA A 178 -10.44 3.78 33.13
C ALA A 178 -11.47 3.92 31.99
N LEU A 179 -11.41 3.07 30.97
CA LEU A 179 -12.37 3.08 29.86
C LEU A 179 -13.68 2.40 30.25
N GLN A 180 -13.63 1.34 31.07
CA GLN A 180 -14.82 0.69 31.62
C GLN A 180 -15.65 1.66 32.48
N GLN A 181 -14.99 2.45 33.34
CA GLN A 181 -15.65 3.42 34.20
C GLN A 181 -16.32 4.56 33.40
N LYS A 182 -15.70 4.98 32.29
CA LYS A 182 -16.21 6.05 31.43
C LYS A 182 -17.44 5.63 30.61
N LEU A 183 -17.49 4.35 30.19
CA LEU A 183 -18.63 3.77 29.49
C LEU A 183 -19.85 3.60 30.42
N LEU A 184 -19.63 3.13 31.65
CA LEU A 184 -20.70 2.99 32.64
C LEU A 184 -21.35 4.32 33.04
N GLN A 185 -20.59 5.41 33.05
CA GLN A 185 -21.11 6.76 33.35
C GLN A 185 -21.96 7.34 32.21
N GLN A 186 -21.78 6.87 30.96
CA GLN A 186 -22.56 7.34 29.81
C GLN A 186 -23.89 6.59 29.64
N SER A 187 -24.02 5.40 30.19
CA SER A 187 -25.26 4.60 30.16
C SER A 187 -26.29 5.00 31.23
N ALA A 188 -25.95 5.92 32.14
CA ALA A 188 -26.82 6.37 33.23
C ALA A 188 -27.65 7.63 32.90
N VAL A 189 -27.65 8.06 31.63
CA VAL A 189 -28.50 9.17 31.16
C VAL A 189 -29.44 8.66 30.09
N PHE A 190 -30.44 7.90 30.52
CA PHE A 190 -31.76 7.76 29.89
C PHE A 190 -32.78 7.39 30.97
#